data_AF-A0A0S7Z4B3-F1
#
_entry.id   AF-A0A0S7Z4B3-F1
#
_cell.length_a   1.000
_cell.length_b   1.000
_cell.length_c   1.000
_cell.angle_alpha   90.00
_cell.angle_beta   90.00
_cell.angle_gamma   90.00
#
_symmetry.space_group_name_H-M   'P 1'
#
loop_
_entity.id
_entity.type
_entity.pdbx_description
1 polymer ?
#
loop_
_entity_poly.entity_id
_entity_poly.type
_entity_poly.pdbx_seq_one_letter_code
_entity_poly.pdbx_strand_id
1 'polypeptide(L)'
;MKYRNVSSLARLTPFKQEKVRYLEKIRLSVPQETAQRLAHTVSFIQSALTAYFFSQMKYYVFTWLDIYMRINSIYTDIKRARRSVDFTDIEEYALRFLSGLSDFDYFHYRIGSDVKYVLIDEFQDTSEIQWEALSHIVREGLRKGGNFFYVGDEKQSIYRWRGGEPHLFETVRLRLHLLKRSLRFSYRQNPVLLGFVNTIFQNMTEQGYFAVVECANRESLLDEIVQQIQNLKTEGIELHDIAVLCRKNSEIEELEKHFMAYHIPCRTEGKSKLLRDYSVMDVVNIMNLAVSPEESIYLGGFLRSPLVVYP
;
A
#
# COMPACT_ATOMS: atom_id res chain seq x y z
N MET A 1 -7.45 -8.04 8.56
CA MET A 1 -7.99 -9.39 8.19
C MET A 1 -9.43 -9.29 7.66
N LYS A 2 -9.77 -9.90 6.53
CA LYS A 2 -11.12 -9.81 5.90
C LYS A 2 -12.07 -10.99 6.16
N TYR A 3 -11.70 -11.94 7.01
CA TYR A 3 -12.39 -13.23 7.23
C TYR A 3 -13.13 -13.34 8.58
N ARG A 4 -13.74 -12.24 9.05
CA ARG A 4 -14.34 -12.14 10.40
C ARG A 4 -15.66 -12.90 10.61
N ASN A 5 -16.15 -13.69 9.66
CA ASN A 5 -17.47 -14.33 9.78
C ASN A 5 -17.56 -15.69 9.07
N VAL A 6 -17.78 -16.77 9.83
CA VAL A 6 -17.92 -18.14 9.30
C VAL A 6 -19.13 -18.26 8.35
N SER A 7 -20.16 -17.43 8.55
CA SER A 7 -21.36 -17.40 7.70
C SER A 7 -21.11 -17.01 6.24
N SER A 8 -19.98 -16.37 5.90
CA SER A 8 -19.65 -16.05 4.50
C SER A 8 -19.02 -17.23 3.75
N LEU A 9 -18.30 -18.12 4.45
CA LEU A 9 -17.74 -19.35 3.86
C LEU A 9 -18.83 -20.28 3.33
N ALA A 10 -20.00 -20.31 3.98
CA ALA A 10 -21.15 -21.09 3.52
C ALA A 10 -21.63 -20.71 2.10
N ARG A 11 -21.39 -19.46 1.65
CA ARG A 11 -21.70 -19.01 0.28
C ARG A 11 -20.66 -19.41 -0.78
N LEU A 12 -19.51 -19.95 -0.34
CA LEU A 12 -18.37 -20.31 -1.20
C LEU A 12 -18.09 -21.83 -1.23
N THR A 13 -18.90 -22.63 -0.53
CA THR A 13 -18.84 -24.10 -0.64
C THR A 13 -19.30 -24.59 -2.03
N PRO A 14 -18.91 -25.80 -2.48
CA PRO A 14 -19.25 -26.30 -3.83
C PRO A 14 -20.76 -26.50 -4.11
N PHE A 15 -21.61 -26.35 -3.09
CA PHE A 15 -23.06 -26.44 -3.20
C PHE A 15 -23.66 -25.15 -3.78
N LYS A 16 -23.50 -24.94 -5.10
CA LYS A 16 -24.30 -23.95 -5.85
C LYS A 16 -25.78 -24.08 -5.44
N GLN A 17 -26.43 -22.96 -5.12
CA GLN A 17 -27.78 -22.93 -4.55
C GLN A 17 -28.82 -23.71 -5.38
N GLU A 18 -28.64 -23.79 -6.70
CA GLU A 18 -29.46 -24.59 -7.62
C GLU A 18 -29.48 -26.08 -7.25
N LYS A 19 -28.34 -26.66 -6.86
CA LYS A 19 -28.25 -28.07 -6.44
C LYS A 19 -28.93 -28.31 -5.08
N VAL A 20 -28.94 -27.31 -4.20
CA VAL A 20 -29.69 -27.36 -2.94
C VAL A 20 -31.20 -27.34 -3.22
N ARG A 21 -31.66 -26.38 -4.05
CA ARG A 21 -33.06 -26.29 -4.49
C ARG A 21 -33.55 -27.55 -5.21
N TYR A 22 -32.67 -28.23 -5.95
CA TYR A 22 -32.98 -29.52 -6.60
C TYR A 22 -33.23 -30.63 -5.57
N LEU A 23 -32.39 -30.74 -4.54
CA LEU A 23 -32.59 -31.69 -3.45
C LEU A 23 -33.83 -31.38 -2.61
N GLU A 24 -34.15 -30.09 -2.40
CA GLU A 24 -35.40 -29.68 -1.74
C GLU A 24 -36.64 -30.06 -2.55
N LYS A 25 -36.63 -29.91 -3.88
CA LYS A 25 -37.71 -30.40 -4.76
C LYS A 25 -37.90 -31.91 -4.63
N ILE A 26 -36.82 -32.70 -4.63
CA ILE A 26 -36.90 -34.16 -4.43
C ILE A 26 -37.47 -34.49 -3.05
N ARG A 27 -37.07 -33.77 -1.99
CA ARG A 27 -37.56 -33.98 -0.62
C ARG A 27 -39.08 -33.76 -0.50
N LEU A 28 -39.67 -32.90 -1.33
CA LEU A 28 -41.10 -32.62 -1.36
C LEU A 28 -41.93 -33.64 -2.17
N SER A 29 -41.28 -34.51 -2.96
CA SER A 29 -41.94 -35.50 -3.83
C SER A 29 -41.81 -36.95 -3.35
N VAL A 30 -41.41 -37.20 -2.10
CA VAL A 30 -41.35 -38.54 -1.48
C VAL A 30 -42.13 -38.59 -0.15
N PRO A 31 -42.58 -39.77 0.30
CA PRO A 31 -43.26 -39.93 1.59
C PRO A 31 -42.48 -39.34 2.77
N GLN A 32 -43.20 -38.84 3.78
CA GLN A 32 -42.66 -38.01 4.85
C GLN A 32 -41.50 -38.67 5.63
N GLU A 33 -41.56 -39.99 5.86
CA GLU A 33 -40.48 -40.74 6.50
C GLU A 33 -39.22 -40.82 5.62
N THR A 34 -39.39 -41.12 4.32
CA THR A 34 -38.32 -41.10 3.32
C THR A 34 -37.70 -39.71 3.21
N ALA A 35 -38.51 -38.65 3.24
CA ALA A 35 -38.08 -37.27 3.22
C ALA A 35 -37.22 -36.89 4.45
N GLN A 36 -37.57 -37.38 5.65
CA GLN A 36 -36.78 -37.22 6.87
C GLN A 36 -35.44 -37.97 6.79
N ARG A 37 -35.46 -39.25 6.39
CA ARG A 37 -34.25 -40.06 6.18
C ARG A 37 -33.29 -39.40 5.16
N LEU A 38 -33.83 -38.87 4.05
CA LEU A 38 -33.08 -38.14 3.03
C LEU A 38 -32.44 -36.86 3.61
N ALA A 39 -33.20 -36.07 4.38
CA ALA A 39 -32.71 -34.83 4.99
C ALA A 39 -31.55 -35.08 5.97
N HIS A 40 -31.65 -36.13 6.80
CA HIS A 40 -30.58 -36.52 7.73
C HIS A 40 -29.30 -36.90 6.98
N THR A 41 -29.41 -37.73 5.92
CA THR A 41 -28.29 -38.12 5.07
C THR A 41 -27.65 -36.93 4.36
N VAL A 42 -28.43 -35.98 3.84
CA VAL A 42 -27.89 -34.74 3.22
C VAL A 42 -27.14 -33.88 4.26
N SER A 43 -27.68 -33.71 5.46
CA SER A 43 -27.03 -32.96 6.55
C SER A 43 -25.71 -33.60 7.00
N PHE A 44 -25.68 -34.94 7.09
CA PHE A 44 -24.47 -35.71 7.38
C PHE A 44 -23.40 -35.53 6.27
N ILE A 45 -23.79 -35.65 5.00
CA ILE A 45 -22.88 -35.44 3.85
C ILE A 45 -22.34 -34.00 3.82
N GLN A 46 -23.17 -32.99 4.09
CA GLN A 46 -22.73 -31.59 4.19
C GLN A 46 -21.71 -31.39 5.32
N SER A 47 -21.96 -32.00 6.48
CA SER A 47 -21.07 -31.93 7.65
C SER A 47 -19.73 -32.62 7.38
N ALA A 48 -19.75 -33.83 6.81
CA ALA A 48 -18.56 -34.59 6.44
C ALA A 48 -17.71 -33.87 5.38
N LEU A 49 -18.34 -33.31 4.34
CA LEU A 49 -17.64 -32.53 3.32
C LEU A 49 -17.09 -31.21 3.88
N THR A 50 -17.79 -30.55 4.81
CA THR A 50 -17.27 -29.36 5.48
C THR A 50 -16.03 -29.69 6.32
N ALA A 51 -16.06 -30.80 7.07
CA ALA A 51 -14.90 -31.28 7.83
C ALA A 51 -13.72 -31.67 6.92
N TYR A 52 -14.00 -32.32 5.78
CA TYR A 52 -13.00 -32.65 4.76
C TYR A 52 -12.34 -31.40 4.15
N PHE A 53 -13.14 -30.44 3.65
CA PHE A 53 -12.60 -29.21 3.06
C PHE A 53 -11.87 -28.37 4.10
N PHE A 54 -12.35 -28.29 5.35
CA PHE A 54 -11.63 -27.61 6.43
C PHE A 54 -10.29 -28.30 6.74
N SER A 55 -10.24 -29.64 6.71
CA SER A 55 -9.01 -30.42 6.91
C SER A 55 -8.02 -30.25 5.74
N GLN A 56 -8.49 -30.20 4.50
CA GLN A 56 -7.65 -29.89 3.34
C GLN A 56 -7.12 -28.45 3.38
N MET A 57 -7.98 -27.47 3.64
CA MET A 57 -7.55 -26.07 3.80
C MET A 57 -6.53 -25.94 4.93
N LYS A 58 -6.76 -26.62 6.08
CA LYS A 58 -5.80 -26.69 7.19
C LYS A 58 -4.45 -27.24 6.72
N TYR A 59 -4.44 -28.39 6.04
CA TYR A 59 -3.21 -29.00 5.51
C TYR A 59 -2.46 -28.02 4.59
N TYR A 60 -3.11 -27.49 3.55
CA TYR A 60 -2.46 -26.55 2.63
C TYR A 60 -1.96 -25.27 3.31
N VAL A 61 -2.75 -24.66 4.20
CA VAL A 61 -2.36 -23.42 4.90
C VAL A 61 -1.16 -23.67 5.82
N PHE A 62 -1.13 -24.77 6.57
CA PHE A 62 0.04 -25.09 7.40
C PHE A 62 1.26 -25.45 6.55
N THR A 63 1.13 -26.22 5.46
CA THR A 63 2.27 -26.49 4.56
C THR A 63 2.84 -25.20 3.95
N TRP A 64 1.99 -24.28 3.49
CA TRP A 64 2.46 -22.98 2.97
C TRP A 64 3.07 -22.10 4.05
N LEU A 65 2.53 -22.11 5.28
CA LEU A 65 3.08 -21.38 6.42
C LEU A 65 4.45 -21.93 6.84
N ASP A 66 4.62 -23.26 6.91
CA ASP A 66 5.89 -23.91 7.22
C ASP A 66 6.96 -23.61 6.16
N ILE A 67 6.59 -23.64 4.87
CA ILE A 67 7.48 -23.24 3.77
C ILE A 67 7.87 -21.76 3.90
N TYR A 68 6.90 -20.87 4.13
CA TYR A 68 7.14 -19.44 4.33
C TYR A 68 8.06 -19.17 5.53
N MET A 69 7.81 -19.80 6.69
CA MET A 69 8.63 -19.63 7.89
C MET A 69 10.07 -20.13 7.68
N ARG A 70 10.27 -21.24 6.96
CA ARG A 70 11.61 -21.74 6.59
C ARG A 70 12.33 -20.77 5.66
N ILE A 71 11.66 -20.27 4.62
CA ILE A 71 12.23 -19.27 3.70
C ILE A 71 12.56 -17.97 4.46
N ASN A 72 11.68 -17.51 5.35
CA ASN A 72 11.87 -16.29 6.11
C ASN A 72 13.03 -16.39 7.12
N SER A 73 13.23 -17.55 7.76
CA SER A 73 14.42 -17.80 8.58
C SER A 73 15.68 -17.72 7.73
N ILE A 74 15.75 -18.46 6.63
CA ILE A 74 16.92 -18.46 5.72
C ILE A 74 17.21 -17.04 5.21
N TYR A 75 16.18 -16.27 4.85
CA TYR A 75 16.32 -14.88 4.42
C TYR A 75 16.86 -13.97 5.53
N THR A 76 16.35 -14.13 6.76
CA THR A 76 16.81 -13.38 7.94
C THR A 76 18.25 -13.74 8.30
N ASP A 77 18.64 -15.00 8.20
CA ASP A 77 19.98 -15.47 8.51
C ASP A 77 21.00 -15.04 7.44
N ILE A 78 20.60 -14.97 6.16
CA ILE A 78 21.38 -14.34 5.09
C ILE A 78 21.56 -12.83 5.34
N LYS A 79 20.50 -12.11 5.71
CA LYS A 79 20.57 -10.68 6.07
C LYS A 79 21.52 -10.43 7.25
N ARG A 80 21.40 -11.22 8.32
CA ARG A 80 22.31 -11.18 9.49
C ARG A 80 23.76 -11.43 9.11
N ALA A 81 24.03 -12.48 8.32
CA ALA A 81 25.39 -12.81 7.87
C ALA A 81 26.03 -11.69 7.04
N ARG A 82 25.20 -10.97 6.26
CA ARG A 82 25.59 -9.80 5.46
C ARG A 82 25.51 -8.46 6.20
N ARG A 83 25.05 -8.45 7.47
CA ARG A 83 24.77 -7.23 8.27
C ARG A 83 23.80 -6.23 7.61
N SER A 84 23.02 -6.68 6.62
CA SER A 84 22.10 -5.82 5.86
C SER A 84 20.71 -5.74 6.47
N VAL A 85 20.05 -4.59 6.23
CA VAL A 85 18.71 -4.25 6.69
C VAL A 85 17.88 -3.70 5.54
N ASP A 86 16.60 -4.07 5.50
CA ASP A 86 15.60 -3.54 4.57
C ASP A 86 14.65 -2.54 5.25
N PHE A 87 13.72 -1.96 4.47
CA PHE A 87 12.78 -0.95 4.97
C PHE A 87 11.85 -1.46 6.08
N THR A 88 11.51 -2.76 6.09
CA THR A 88 10.67 -3.38 7.13
C THR A 88 11.48 -3.63 8.39
N ASP A 89 12.75 -4.05 8.27
CA ASP A 89 13.65 -4.15 9.45
C ASP A 89 13.78 -2.81 10.17
N ILE A 90 13.86 -1.69 9.43
CA ILE A 90 13.99 -0.35 10.02
C ILE A 90 12.78 -0.04 10.91
N GLU A 91 11.56 -0.36 10.48
CA GLU A 91 10.34 -0.18 11.28
C GLU A 91 10.30 -1.13 12.49
N GLU A 92 10.57 -2.43 12.30
CA GLU A 92 10.61 -3.42 13.38
C GLU A 92 11.70 -3.12 14.42
N TYR A 93 12.89 -2.70 13.98
CA TYR A 93 14.04 -2.48 14.85
C TYR A 93 13.89 -1.13 15.58
N ALA A 94 13.31 -0.11 14.94
CA ALA A 94 12.92 1.12 15.63
C ALA A 94 11.88 0.87 16.72
N LEU A 95 10.82 0.09 16.43
CA LEU A 95 9.85 -0.31 17.46
C LEU A 95 10.51 -1.10 18.60
N ARG A 96 11.28 -2.16 18.28
CA ARG A 96 11.93 -3.01 19.29
C ARG A 96 12.96 -2.26 20.14
N PHE A 97 13.66 -1.28 19.56
CA PHE A 97 14.56 -0.41 20.30
C PHE A 97 13.76 0.52 21.23
N LEU A 98 12.84 1.32 20.70
CA LEU A 98 12.11 2.35 21.46
C LEU A 98 11.18 1.77 22.53
N SER A 99 10.64 0.55 22.32
CA SER A 99 9.85 -0.17 23.31
C SER A 99 10.70 -0.91 24.35
N GLY A 100 11.96 -1.21 24.04
CA GLY A 100 12.92 -1.83 24.96
C GLY A 100 13.68 -0.84 25.84
N LEU A 101 13.55 0.48 25.62
CA LEU A 101 14.17 1.51 26.46
C LEU A 101 13.51 1.57 27.84
N SER A 102 14.24 1.14 28.86
CA SER A 102 13.90 1.39 30.27
C SER A 102 14.11 2.85 30.68
N ASP A 103 14.97 3.56 29.95
CA ASP A 103 15.28 4.98 30.15
C ASP A 103 15.49 5.64 28.78
N PHE A 104 14.92 6.83 28.60
CA PHE A 104 15.00 7.61 27.37
C PHE A 104 16.23 8.53 27.32
N ASP A 105 16.93 8.76 28.43
CA ASP A 105 18.10 9.65 28.42
C ASP A 105 19.28 9.06 27.59
N TYR A 106 19.37 7.73 27.43
CA TYR A 106 20.27 7.11 26.43
C TYR A 106 19.87 7.48 24.99
N PHE A 107 18.58 7.49 24.66
CA PHE A 107 18.09 7.92 23.34
C PHE A 107 18.40 9.39 23.10
N HIS A 108 18.09 10.27 24.06
CA HIS A 108 18.39 11.71 23.99
C HIS A 108 19.89 12.00 23.83
N TYR A 109 20.75 11.29 24.57
CA TYR A 109 22.20 11.35 24.38
C TYR A 109 22.61 10.94 22.95
N ARG A 110 22.06 9.84 22.43
CA ARG A 110 22.38 9.34 21.08
C ARG A 110 21.89 10.23 19.93
N ILE A 111 20.86 11.05 20.13
CA ILE A 111 20.39 12.07 19.18
C ILE A 111 20.86 13.49 19.53
N GLY A 112 21.71 13.64 20.55
CA GLY A 112 22.25 14.92 21.03
C GLY A 112 21.19 15.94 21.49
N SER A 113 19.95 15.53 21.77
CA SER A 113 18.84 16.45 21.98
C SER A 113 17.65 15.88 22.76
N ASP A 114 16.97 16.77 23.49
CA ASP A 114 15.80 16.49 24.33
C ASP A 114 14.52 16.68 23.49
N VAL A 115 13.89 15.59 23.03
CA VAL A 115 12.67 15.64 22.18
C VAL A 115 11.45 15.84 23.06
N LYS A 116 11.03 17.10 23.20
CA LYS A 116 9.81 17.50 23.95
C LYS A 116 8.61 17.73 23.04
N TYR A 117 8.85 18.29 21.87
CA TYR A 117 7.80 18.62 20.91
C TYR A 117 7.84 17.68 19.71
N VAL A 118 6.71 17.04 19.41
CA VAL A 118 6.58 16.11 18.28
C VAL A 118 5.47 16.61 17.36
N LEU A 119 5.80 16.77 16.08
CA LEU A 119 4.85 17.02 14.99
C LEU A 119 4.96 15.86 14.00
N ILE A 120 3.83 15.29 13.59
CA ILE A 120 3.76 14.31 12.49
C ILE A 120 2.82 14.87 11.42
N ASP A 121 3.31 15.01 10.20
CA ASP A 121 2.50 15.37 9.03
C ASP A 121 2.04 14.12 8.26
N GLU A 122 1.04 14.25 7.40
CA GLU A 122 0.46 13.16 6.60
C GLU A 122 0.07 11.90 7.41
N PHE A 123 -0.47 12.10 8.62
CA PHE A 123 -0.74 11.03 9.58
C PHE A 123 -1.72 9.94 9.08
N GLN A 124 -2.54 10.23 8.06
CA GLN A 124 -3.46 9.27 7.46
C GLN A 124 -2.78 8.07 6.76
N ASP A 125 -1.49 8.18 6.45
CA ASP A 125 -0.70 7.15 5.79
C ASP A 125 0.33 6.48 6.73
N THR A 126 0.33 6.87 8.02
CA THR A 126 1.13 6.20 9.08
C THR A 126 0.59 4.79 9.35
N SER A 127 1.50 3.81 9.47
CA SER A 127 1.15 2.42 9.79
C SER A 127 1.09 2.15 11.31
N GLU A 128 0.44 1.05 11.71
CA GLU A 128 0.34 0.68 13.14
C GLU A 128 1.74 0.53 13.78
N ILE A 129 2.69 -0.13 13.10
CA ILE A 129 4.06 -0.35 13.62
C ILE A 129 4.88 0.95 13.73
N GLN A 130 4.76 1.86 12.74
CA GLN A 130 5.37 3.19 12.78
C GLN A 130 4.82 4.00 13.95
N TRP A 131 3.50 4.01 14.14
CA TRP A 131 2.89 4.71 15.27
C TRP A 131 3.25 4.09 16.61
N GLU A 132 3.27 2.77 16.76
CA GLU A 132 3.67 2.15 18.02
C GLU A 132 5.07 2.62 18.42
N ALA A 133 6.04 2.60 17.49
CA ALA A 133 7.39 3.10 17.70
C ALA A 133 7.41 4.59 18.10
N LEU A 134 6.79 5.46 17.29
CA LEU A 134 6.73 6.91 17.55
C LEU A 134 5.98 7.24 18.85
N SER A 135 5.03 6.40 19.28
CA SER A 135 4.24 6.61 20.49
C SER A 135 5.08 6.58 21.78
N HIS A 136 6.25 5.93 21.77
CA HIS A 136 7.19 5.99 22.89
C HIS A 136 7.86 7.37 22.99
N ILE A 137 8.36 7.91 21.87
CA ILE A 137 8.94 9.26 21.79
C ILE A 137 7.89 10.32 22.16
N VAL A 138 6.66 10.19 21.64
CA VAL A 138 5.54 11.08 21.98
C VAL A 138 5.22 11.08 23.47
N ARG A 139 5.16 9.90 24.11
CA ARG A 139 4.91 9.80 25.56
C ARG A 139 6.01 10.46 26.38
N GLU A 140 7.27 10.30 26.00
CA GLU A 140 8.39 10.92 26.71
C GLU A 140 8.39 12.44 26.56
N GLY A 141 8.18 12.96 25.35
CA GLY A 141 8.10 14.40 25.13
C GLY A 141 6.98 15.07 25.93
N LEU A 142 5.82 14.40 26.04
CA LEU A 142 4.71 14.81 26.91
C LEU A 142 5.09 14.72 28.41
N ARG A 143 5.78 13.65 28.85
CA ARG A 143 6.26 13.53 30.25
C ARG A 143 7.25 14.65 30.61
N LYS A 144 8.11 15.05 29.68
CA LYS A 144 9.06 16.18 29.81
C LYS A 144 8.39 17.57 29.62
N GLY A 145 7.06 17.65 29.60
CA GLY A 145 6.30 18.90 29.58
C GLY A 145 6.17 19.58 28.22
N GLY A 146 6.45 18.85 27.13
CA GLY A 146 6.23 19.31 25.76
C GLY A 146 4.82 19.03 25.24
N ASN A 147 4.66 19.05 23.91
CA ASN A 147 3.37 18.85 23.24
C ASN A 147 3.51 17.90 22.04
N PHE A 148 2.42 17.20 21.73
CA PHE A 148 2.26 16.41 20.51
C PHE A 148 1.12 16.97 19.65
N PHE A 149 1.37 17.09 18.35
CA PHE A 149 0.41 17.50 17.34
C PHE A 149 0.60 16.66 16.08
N TYR A 150 -0.46 16.45 15.31
CA TYR A 150 -0.36 15.83 13.99
C TYR A 150 -1.36 16.42 13.01
N VAL A 151 -1.00 16.33 11.73
CA VAL A 151 -1.75 16.83 10.58
C VAL A 151 -2.02 15.67 9.63
N GLY A 152 -3.11 15.77 8.87
CA GLY A 152 -3.46 14.81 7.82
C GLY A 152 -4.92 14.95 7.39
N ASP A 153 -5.27 14.28 6.29
CA ASP A 153 -6.62 14.25 5.74
C ASP A 153 -7.07 12.80 5.52
N GLU A 154 -8.09 12.37 6.27
CA GLU A 154 -8.69 11.03 6.17
C GLU A 154 -9.15 10.70 4.72
N LYS A 155 -9.45 11.70 3.88
CA LYS A 155 -9.79 11.53 2.45
C LYS A 155 -8.59 11.18 1.56
N GLN A 156 -7.37 11.54 1.97
CA GLN A 156 -6.15 11.41 1.17
C GLN A 156 -5.37 10.10 1.44
N SER A 157 -5.87 9.23 2.32
CA SER A 157 -5.28 7.92 2.62
C SER A 157 -5.33 6.95 1.43
N ILE A 158 -4.35 7.08 0.55
CA ILE A 158 -4.17 6.26 -0.65
C ILE A 158 -3.19 5.09 -0.42
N TYR A 159 -2.44 5.08 0.69
CA TYR A 159 -1.45 4.04 0.99
C TYR A 159 -1.96 2.91 1.89
N ARG A 160 -3.28 2.70 2.03
CA ARG A 160 -3.86 1.56 2.78
C ARG A 160 -3.34 0.18 2.32
N TRP A 161 -2.95 0.04 1.06
CA TRP A 161 -2.34 -1.19 0.53
C TRP A 161 -0.89 -1.43 1.01
N ARG A 162 -0.28 -0.46 1.70
CA ARG A 162 1.00 -0.56 2.43
C ARG A 162 0.84 -0.64 3.95
N GLY A 163 -0.40 -0.65 4.47
CA GLY A 163 -0.67 -0.70 5.91
C GLY A 163 -0.88 0.65 6.60
N GLY A 164 -1.03 1.76 5.85
CA GLY A 164 -1.58 3.00 6.41
C GLY A 164 -3.04 2.82 6.81
N GLU A 165 -3.38 3.02 8.08
CA GLU A 165 -4.69 2.65 8.63
C GLU A 165 -5.46 3.87 9.18
N PRO A 166 -6.43 4.44 8.44
CA PRO A 166 -7.17 5.65 8.87
C PRO A 166 -7.87 5.55 10.23
N HIS A 167 -8.15 4.36 10.74
CA HIS A 167 -8.70 4.18 12.09
C HIS A 167 -7.73 4.69 13.18
N LEU A 168 -6.43 4.66 12.91
CA LEU A 168 -5.37 5.20 13.75
C LEU A 168 -5.59 6.70 14.04
N PHE A 169 -6.03 7.47 13.04
CA PHE A 169 -6.20 8.92 13.13
C PHE A 169 -7.17 9.33 14.25
N GLU A 170 -8.25 8.58 14.45
CA GLU A 170 -9.23 8.84 15.53
C GLU A 170 -8.87 8.07 16.81
N THR A 171 -8.28 6.87 16.71
CA THR A 171 -7.85 6.07 17.86
C THR A 171 -6.75 6.77 18.68
N VAL A 172 -5.77 7.38 18.02
CA VAL A 172 -4.70 8.16 18.66
C VAL A 172 -5.26 9.42 19.30
N ARG A 173 -6.19 10.10 18.60
CA ARG A 173 -6.90 11.28 19.11
C ARG A 173 -7.58 11.00 20.45
N LEU A 174 -8.32 9.89 20.53
CA LEU A 174 -9.03 9.46 21.73
C LEU A 174 -8.06 9.00 22.83
N ARG A 175 -7.07 8.16 22.48
CA ARG A 175 -6.10 7.61 23.45
C ARG A 175 -5.24 8.67 24.13
N LEU A 176 -4.95 9.78 23.44
CA LEU A 176 -4.14 10.89 23.95
C LEU A 176 -4.97 12.15 24.28
N HIS A 177 -6.31 12.06 24.27
CA HIS A 177 -7.24 13.15 24.61
C HIS A 177 -7.04 14.45 23.80
N LEU A 178 -6.67 14.32 22.51
CA LEU A 178 -6.23 15.44 21.68
C LEU A 178 -7.40 16.23 21.07
N LEU A 179 -7.22 17.56 21.02
CA LEU A 179 -8.19 18.51 20.47
C LEU A 179 -8.26 18.40 18.94
N LYS A 180 -9.40 17.94 18.38
CA LYS A 180 -9.63 17.99 16.92
C LYS A 180 -9.85 19.44 16.49
N ARG A 181 -9.03 19.94 15.57
CA ARG A 181 -9.27 21.18 14.82
C ARG A 181 -9.28 20.86 13.33
N SER A 182 -10.22 21.42 12.58
CA SER A 182 -10.37 21.17 11.15
C SER A 182 -10.15 22.46 10.37
N LEU A 183 -9.17 22.47 9.48
CA LEU A 183 -8.96 23.56 8.53
C LEU A 183 -10.04 23.45 7.44
N ARG A 184 -10.87 24.49 7.28
CA ARG A 184 -12.02 24.50 6.35
C ARG A 184 -11.74 25.19 5.02
N PHE A 185 -10.63 25.90 4.93
CA PHE A 185 -10.24 26.70 3.76
C PHE A 185 -9.00 26.08 3.13
N SER A 186 -9.04 25.87 1.81
CA SER A 186 -7.86 25.54 1.02
C SER A 186 -7.34 26.82 0.38
N TYR A 187 -6.06 27.11 0.63
CA TYR A 187 -5.34 28.22 0.00
C TYR A 187 -4.54 27.77 -1.24
N ARG A 188 -4.58 26.46 -1.58
CA ARG A 188 -3.80 25.85 -2.66
C ARG A 188 -4.58 25.74 -3.98
N GLN A 189 -5.90 25.57 -3.92
CA GLN A 189 -6.73 25.28 -5.08
C GLN A 189 -7.68 26.43 -5.42
N ASN A 190 -7.93 26.61 -6.72
CA ASN A 190 -8.98 27.49 -7.23
C ASN A 190 -10.35 27.06 -6.65
N PRO A 191 -11.23 27.98 -6.21
CA PRO A 191 -12.59 27.68 -5.74
C PRO A 191 -13.42 26.78 -6.66
N VAL A 192 -13.21 26.85 -7.98
CA VAL A 192 -13.82 25.97 -8.99
C VAL A 192 -13.41 24.51 -8.78
N LEU A 193 -12.11 24.25 -8.66
CA LEU A 193 -11.58 22.89 -8.46
C LEU A 193 -11.99 22.34 -7.08
N LEU A 194 -12.03 23.20 -6.07
CA LEU A 194 -12.58 22.85 -4.75
C LEU A 194 -14.07 22.53 -4.82
N GLY A 195 -14.84 23.26 -5.63
CA GLY A 195 -16.21 22.92 -5.99
C GLY A 195 -16.26 21.51 -6.57
N PHE A 196 -15.70 21.32 -7.77
CA PHE A 196 -15.68 20.04 -8.48
C PHE A 196 -15.20 18.84 -7.62
N VAL A 197 -14.15 19.00 -6.82
CA VAL A 197 -13.66 17.93 -5.92
C VAL A 197 -14.65 17.62 -4.81
N ASN A 198 -15.18 18.64 -4.10
CA ASN A 198 -16.24 18.40 -3.09
C ASN A 198 -17.49 17.79 -3.74
N THR A 199 -17.80 18.19 -4.97
CA THR A 199 -18.90 17.71 -5.79
C THR A 199 -18.73 16.26 -6.25
N ILE A 200 -17.51 15.78 -6.53
CA ILE A 200 -17.24 14.34 -6.69
C ILE A 200 -17.50 13.58 -5.38
N PHE A 201 -17.20 14.18 -4.23
CA PHE A 201 -17.44 13.59 -2.91
C PHE A 201 -18.87 13.81 -2.36
N GLN A 202 -19.78 14.49 -3.09
CA GLN A 202 -21.13 14.85 -2.61
C GLN A 202 -22.28 14.72 -3.65
N ASN A 203 -21.97 14.68 -4.96
CA ASN A 203 -22.84 14.71 -6.15
C ASN A 203 -23.39 16.11 -6.56
N MET A 204 -22.89 16.58 -7.72
CA MET A 204 -23.33 17.65 -8.65
C MET A 204 -24.01 18.95 -8.14
N THR A 205 -23.59 20.17 -8.53
CA THR A 205 -22.59 20.58 -9.56
C THR A 205 -21.56 21.60 -8.96
N GLU A 206 -21.06 22.72 -9.50
CA GLU A 206 -21.39 23.58 -10.66
C GLU A 206 -20.14 24.29 -11.24
N GLN A 207 -20.33 25.43 -11.93
CA GLN A 207 -19.43 26.12 -12.87
C GLN A 207 -17.97 26.45 -12.50
N GLY A 208 -17.12 26.26 -13.52
CA GLY A 208 -15.86 26.96 -13.77
C GLY A 208 -15.03 26.21 -14.82
N TYR A 209 -13.78 26.63 -15.08
CA TYR A 209 -12.91 25.98 -16.06
C TYR A 209 -12.44 24.59 -15.59
N PHE A 210 -13.22 23.56 -15.91
CA PHE A 210 -12.80 22.17 -15.99
C PHE A 210 -13.38 21.54 -17.26
N ALA A 211 -12.57 20.78 -17.99
CA ALA A 211 -13.00 20.05 -19.17
C ALA A 211 -12.99 18.54 -18.90
N VAL A 212 -14.11 17.88 -19.18
CA VAL A 212 -14.17 16.42 -19.29
C VAL A 212 -14.25 16.11 -20.79
N VAL A 213 -13.20 15.51 -21.34
CA VAL A 213 -13.15 15.13 -22.75
C VAL A 213 -13.36 13.62 -22.88
N GLU A 214 -14.39 13.21 -23.62
CA GLU A 214 -14.66 11.81 -23.93
C GLU A 214 -13.93 11.42 -25.22
N CYS A 215 -12.83 10.68 -25.10
CA CYS A 215 -12.07 10.19 -26.24
C CYS A 215 -12.57 8.80 -26.69
N ALA A 216 -12.82 8.63 -27.99
CA ALA A 216 -13.39 7.40 -28.54
C ALA A 216 -12.48 6.15 -28.39
N ASN A 217 -11.17 6.35 -28.23
CA ASN A 217 -10.18 5.31 -28.04
C ASN A 217 -8.95 5.86 -27.29
N ARG A 218 -7.96 5.00 -27.02
CA ARG A 218 -6.76 5.33 -26.25
C ARG A 218 -5.72 6.17 -27.00
N GLU A 219 -5.62 6.04 -28.31
CA GLU A 219 -4.68 6.79 -29.16
C GLU A 219 -5.12 8.26 -29.23
N SER A 220 -6.40 8.48 -29.55
CA SER A 220 -7.00 9.83 -29.58
C SER A 220 -7.00 10.55 -28.22
N LEU A 221 -6.87 9.81 -27.10
CA LEU A 221 -6.65 10.41 -25.78
C LEU A 221 -5.22 10.96 -25.61
N LEU A 222 -4.21 10.31 -26.21
CA LEU A 222 -2.84 10.80 -26.18
C LEU A 222 -2.70 12.07 -27.04
N ASP A 223 -3.28 12.04 -28.25
CA ASP A 223 -3.32 13.19 -29.17
C ASP A 223 -4.01 14.40 -28.51
N GLU A 224 -5.15 14.18 -27.85
CA GLU A 224 -5.90 15.22 -27.14
C GLU A 224 -5.06 15.82 -26.00
N ILE A 225 -4.38 15.00 -25.19
CA ILE A 225 -3.50 15.50 -24.11
C ILE A 225 -2.37 16.36 -24.69
N VAL A 226 -1.78 15.97 -25.82
CA VAL A 226 -0.78 16.78 -26.53
C VAL A 226 -1.38 18.11 -27.00
N GLN A 227 -2.57 18.10 -27.61
CA GLN A 227 -3.23 19.30 -28.09
C GLN A 227 -3.54 20.27 -26.94
N GLN A 228 -4.04 19.78 -25.80
CA GLN A 228 -4.29 20.61 -24.63
C GLN A 228 -3.01 21.21 -24.03
N ILE A 229 -1.90 20.46 -23.99
CA ILE A 229 -0.59 21.01 -23.57
C ILE A 229 -0.11 22.11 -24.54
N GLN A 230 -0.33 21.95 -25.84
CA GLN A 230 0.01 22.98 -26.83
C GLN A 230 -0.88 24.23 -26.70
N ASN A 231 -2.19 24.05 -26.47
CA ASN A 231 -3.13 25.15 -26.24
C ASN A 231 -2.72 25.98 -25.02
N LEU A 232 -2.47 25.34 -23.88
CA LEU A 232 -2.00 25.98 -22.64
C LEU A 232 -0.68 26.74 -22.86
N LYS A 233 0.24 26.19 -23.66
CA LYS A 233 1.49 26.87 -24.02
C LYS A 233 1.25 28.12 -24.88
N THR A 234 0.27 28.11 -25.78
CA THR A 234 -0.14 29.34 -26.51
C THR A 234 -0.87 30.36 -25.64
N GLU A 235 -1.49 29.94 -24.53
CA GLU A 235 -2.05 30.82 -23.49
C GLU A 235 -0.97 31.38 -22.54
N GLY A 236 0.29 30.96 -22.69
CA GLY A 236 1.44 31.43 -21.90
C GLY A 236 1.72 30.64 -20.62
N ILE A 237 1.14 29.45 -20.46
CA ILE A 237 1.47 28.53 -19.36
C ILE A 237 2.79 27.81 -19.67
N GLU A 238 3.71 27.86 -18.71
CA GLU A 238 5.00 27.19 -18.83
C GLU A 238 4.88 25.67 -18.60
N LEU A 239 5.68 24.89 -19.34
CA LEU A 239 5.59 23.42 -19.29
C LEU A 239 5.93 22.82 -17.91
N HIS A 240 6.58 23.59 -17.02
CA HIS A 240 6.90 23.13 -15.67
C HIS A 240 5.75 23.28 -14.66
N ASP A 241 4.70 24.06 -15.00
CA ASP A 241 3.47 24.17 -14.20
C ASP A 241 2.42 23.11 -14.57
N ILE A 242 2.66 22.33 -15.64
CA ILE A 242 1.73 21.32 -16.16
C ILE A 242 2.08 19.93 -15.62
N ALA A 243 1.13 19.28 -14.93
CA ALA A 243 1.27 17.92 -14.41
C ALA A 243 0.19 16.99 -14.99
N VAL A 244 0.62 15.86 -15.58
CA VAL A 244 -0.27 14.82 -16.12
C VAL A 244 -0.29 13.63 -15.17
N LEU A 245 -1.45 13.34 -14.57
CA LEU A 245 -1.60 12.30 -13.55
C LEU A 245 -2.22 11.01 -14.14
N CYS A 246 -1.48 9.91 -14.04
CA CYS A 246 -1.89 8.60 -14.57
C CYS A 246 -2.33 7.63 -13.45
N ARG A 247 -3.12 6.60 -13.78
CA ARG A 247 -3.58 5.59 -12.81
C ARG A 247 -2.60 4.42 -12.66
N LYS A 248 -1.85 4.07 -13.71
CA LYS A 248 -0.82 3.01 -13.74
C LYS A 248 0.46 3.52 -14.39
N ASN A 249 1.60 2.94 -14.02
CA ASN A 249 2.91 3.30 -14.57
C ASN A 249 3.05 3.02 -16.07
N SER A 250 2.35 2.00 -16.61
CA SER A 250 2.37 1.70 -18.05
C SER A 250 1.84 2.85 -18.91
N GLU A 251 0.90 3.63 -18.37
CA GLU A 251 0.32 4.79 -19.04
C GLU A 251 1.33 5.94 -19.13
N ILE A 252 2.24 6.04 -18.15
CA ILE A 252 3.34 7.00 -18.15
C ILE A 252 4.37 6.60 -19.23
N GLU A 253 4.64 5.30 -19.40
CA GLU A 253 5.52 4.77 -20.45
C GLU A 253 4.92 4.87 -21.87
N GLU A 254 3.58 4.97 -21.98
CA GLU A 254 2.86 5.31 -23.22
C GLU A 254 3.00 6.81 -23.52
N LEU A 255 2.64 7.66 -22.54
CA LEU A 255 2.67 9.13 -22.67
C LEU A 255 4.08 9.67 -22.91
N GLU A 256 5.12 9.13 -22.26
CA GLU A 256 6.51 9.58 -22.47
C GLU A 256 6.95 9.39 -23.93
N LYS A 257 6.63 8.24 -24.55
CA LYS A 257 6.94 7.98 -25.97
C LYS A 257 6.18 8.91 -26.90
N HIS A 258 4.92 9.16 -26.59
CA HIS A 258 4.05 10.02 -27.38
C HIS A 258 4.51 11.49 -27.29
N PHE A 259 4.81 12.00 -26.08
CA PHE A 259 5.40 13.32 -25.87
C PHE A 259 6.75 13.49 -26.56
N MET A 260 7.60 12.44 -26.60
CA MET A 260 8.85 12.47 -27.38
C MET A 260 8.59 12.68 -28.89
N ALA A 261 7.58 12.04 -29.47
CA ALA A 261 7.22 12.24 -30.89
C ALA A 261 6.81 13.70 -31.17
N TYR A 262 6.03 14.31 -30.28
CA TYR A 262 5.64 15.73 -30.36
C TYR A 262 6.67 16.72 -29.79
N HIS A 263 7.88 16.25 -29.46
CA HIS A 263 8.98 17.07 -28.93
C HIS A 263 8.63 17.84 -27.64
N ILE A 264 7.69 17.33 -26.85
CA ILE A 264 7.30 17.88 -25.54
C ILE A 264 8.24 17.30 -24.48
N PRO A 265 9.08 18.11 -23.81
CA PRO A 265 9.90 17.64 -22.70
C PRO A 265 9.00 17.30 -21.50
N CYS A 266 9.13 16.09 -20.97
CA CYS A 266 8.42 15.64 -19.78
C CYS A 266 9.39 15.03 -18.75
N ARG A 267 9.00 15.05 -17.47
CA ARG A 267 9.76 14.46 -16.37
C ARG A 267 8.88 13.47 -15.61
N THR A 268 9.22 12.18 -15.69
CA THR A 268 8.48 11.12 -15.01
C THR A 268 9.06 10.84 -13.62
N GLU A 269 8.24 10.81 -12.57
CA GLU A 269 8.67 10.41 -11.21
C GLU A 269 8.86 8.89 -11.04
N GLY A 270 8.58 8.10 -12.08
CA GLY A 270 8.71 6.64 -12.06
C GLY A 270 10.14 6.20 -11.69
N LYS A 271 10.28 5.62 -10.48
CA LYS A 271 11.50 5.08 -9.84
C LYS A 271 12.76 5.18 -10.70
N SER A 272 13.43 6.35 -10.59
CA SER A 272 14.78 6.65 -11.09
C SER A 272 15.32 5.65 -12.12
N LYS A 273 15.13 5.92 -13.42
CA LYS A 273 15.73 5.13 -14.51
C LYS A 273 17.22 4.85 -14.27
N LEU A 274 17.91 5.80 -13.64
CA LEU A 274 19.26 5.69 -13.07
C LEU A 274 19.49 4.36 -12.31
N LEU A 275 18.76 4.06 -11.23
CA LEU A 275 18.90 2.79 -10.44
C LEU A 275 18.27 1.56 -11.11
N ARG A 276 18.03 1.62 -12.43
CA ARG A 276 17.62 0.51 -13.30
C ARG A 276 18.51 0.39 -14.54
N ASP A 277 19.31 1.40 -14.83
CA ASP A 277 20.33 1.40 -15.87
C ASP A 277 21.45 0.43 -15.46
N TYR A 278 21.84 -0.47 -16.36
CA TYR A 278 22.86 -1.48 -16.08
C TYR A 278 24.19 -0.81 -15.70
N SER A 279 24.62 0.21 -16.45
CA SER A 279 25.86 0.95 -16.22
C SER A 279 25.91 1.58 -14.82
N VAL A 280 24.79 2.14 -14.35
CA VAL A 280 24.69 2.70 -12.98
C VAL A 280 24.68 1.58 -11.95
N MET A 281 23.88 0.53 -12.16
CA MET A 281 23.81 -0.60 -11.24
C MET A 281 25.17 -1.30 -11.12
N ASP A 282 25.95 -1.36 -12.19
CA ASP A 282 27.30 -1.92 -12.21
C ASP A 282 28.28 -1.06 -11.41
N VAL A 283 28.25 0.27 -11.58
CA VAL A 283 29.04 1.21 -10.75
C VAL A 283 28.62 1.13 -9.28
N VAL A 284 27.33 1.07 -8.97
CA VAL A 284 26.80 0.90 -7.60
C VAL A 284 27.22 -0.45 -7.01
N ASN A 285 27.19 -1.54 -7.79
CA ASN A 285 27.66 -2.85 -7.36
C ASN A 285 29.18 -2.85 -7.11
N ILE A 286 29.98 -2.23 -7.98
CA ILE A 286 31.44 -2.08 -7.77
C ILE A 286 31.73 -1.25 -6.51
N MET A 287 31.04 -0.11 -6.32
CA MET A 287 31.21 0.74 -5.13
C MET A 287 30.84 0.00 -3.85
N ASN A 288 29.69 -0.69 -3.83
CA ASN A 288 29.26 -1.47 -2.67
C ASN A 288 30.18 -2.68 -2.43
N LEU A 289 30.72 -3.31 -3.47
CA LEU A 289 31.72 -4.39 -3.33
C LEU A 289 33.08 -3.86 -2.84
N ALA A 290 33.45 -2.62 -3.14
CA ALA A 290 34.66 -1.99 -2.61
C ALA A 290 34.51 -1.57 -1.13
N VAL A 291 33.29 -1.27 -0.68
CA VAL A 291 32.96 -0.95 0.72
C VAL A 291 32.72 -2.22 1.57
N SER A 292 32.05 -3.22 0.99
CA SER A 292 31.70 -4.50 1.63
C SER A 292 32.14 -5.70 0.76
N PRO A 293 33.44 -6.03 0.67
CA PRO A 293 33.94 -7.12 -0.19
C PRO A 293 33.36 -8.51 0.13
N GLU A 294 32.89 -8.72 1.36
CA GLU A 294 32.23 -9.95 1.79
C GLU A 294 30.81 -10.12 1.21
N GLU A 295 30.17 -9.05 0.73
CA GLU A 295 28.79 -9.08 0.25
C GLU A 295 28.69 -9.56 -1.20
N SER A 296 28.73 -10.88 -1.36
CA SER A 296 28.59 -11.61 -2.62
C SER A 296 27.36 -11.27 -3.48
N ILE A 297 26.38 -10.52 -2.95
CA ILE A 297 25.26 -9.99 -3.74
C ILE A 297 25.69 -8.89 -4.71
N TYR A 298 26.64 -8.03 -4.33
CA TYR A 298 27.15 -6.98 -5.21
C TYR A 298 28.05 -7.56 -6.30
N LEU A 299 28.91 -8.51 -5.95
CA LEU A 299 29.66 -9.31 -6.93
C LEU A 299 28.71 -10.05 -7.88
N GLY A 300 27.71 -10.77 -7.37
CA GLY A 300 26.71 -11.45 -8.20
C GLY A 300 25.83 -10.50 -9.03
N GLY A 301 25.65 -9.26 -8.58
CA GLY A 301 25.01 -8.19 -9.34
C GLY A 301 25.87 -7.74 -10.53
N PHE A 302 27.15 -7.48 -10.30
CA PHE A 302 28.11 -7.08 -11.34
C PHE A 302 28.44 -8.21 -12.32
N LEU A 303 28.55 -9.47 -11.86
CA LEU A 303 28.76 -10.64 -12.73
C LEU A 303 27.57 -10.95 -13.66
N ARG A 304 26.44 -10.24 -13.51
CA ARG A 304 25.30 -10.24 -14.44
C ARG A 304 25.33 -9.06 -15.43
N SER A 305 26.33 -8.20 -15.35
CA SER A 305 26.50 -7.07 -16.27
C SER A 305 26.71 -7.56 -17.70
N PRO A 306 26.16 -6.88 -18.72
CA PRO A 306 26.58 -7.05 -20.12
C PRO A 306 28.09 -6.82 -20.35
N LEU A 307 28.80 -6.17 -19.43
CA LEU A 307 30.26 -5.99 -19.45
C LEU A 307 31.01 -7.29 -19.08
N VAL A 308 30.39 -8.17 -18.30
CA VAL A 308 30.98 -9.46 -17.88
C VAL A 308 30.59 -10.53 -18.90
N VAL A 309 31.12 -10.39 -20.11
CA VAL A 309 31.02 -11.41 -21.16
C VAL A 309 31.97 -12.56 -20.81
N TYR A 310 31.42 -13.73 -20.52
CA TYR A 310 32.20 -14.97 -20.48
C TYR A 310 32.54 -15.40 -21.92
N PRO A 311 33.83 -15.74 -22.20
CA PRO A 311 34.26 -16.24 -23.50
C PRO A 311 33.88 -17.72 -23.75
#